data_AF-A0A2J7PM18-F1
#
_entry.id   AF-A0A2J7PM18-F1
#
_cell.length_a   1.000
_cell.length_b   1.000
_cell.length_c   1.000
_cell.angle_alpha   90.00
_cell.angle_beta   90.00
_cell.angle_gamma   90.00
#
_symmetry.space_group_name_H-M   'P 1'
#
loop_
_entity.id
_entity.type
_entity.pdbx_description
1 polymer ?
#
loop_
_entity_poly.entity_id
_entity_poly.type
_entity_poly.pdbx_seq_one_letter_code
_entity_poly.pdbx_strand_id
1 'polypeptide(L)'
;MGGKVYEAYIKKKVQADKEYQEALESGHTAAHVSASVRNSNTFEVSVNVAARSKIAFNLTYEELLTRQLSVYHHTISLTPRQVVQDLNIDIFIQEIRNITLLNVTTFEDGGKSESEGDGILVEYLSPLSAHVHYAPGEREQQNRLEFGLQQLTVEYDVDRSINPAGDIMLMDGYFVHFFAPEDVPTQPKHIIFVLDTSGSMWGSKLQQLQQAMYSILDSLRSNDYFSIIQFGTNVMEWSSRPQDIVGLSRYSMTHEATETKITKAKQFIKSMEASGGTNISGALRKALQLAAKQQYGFPEKMGENLNLGSQGQPQPMLVFLTDGIATVGELLTSRILAQARALNSEIGAPIFSLAFGDAANFRFLKKLSLQNHAFARKIYEASDAALQLQSFYNEIASPLLANVSFTYLDSKVDKVSLTTNHFHSYYGGSEIIVAGKVSSSNKGQQDEDLGAQVYAWNGVEHKDVLYKPLFTSTNNPRNKHTMKTAVQRQRP
;
A
#
# COMPACT_ATOMS: atom_id res chain seq x y z
N MET A 1 16.03 13.14 -31.91
CA MET A 1 15.71 12.82 -33.32
C MET A 1 16.78 13.37 -34.25
N GLY A 2 17.41 12.52 -35.07
CA GLY A 2 18.38 12.99 -36.09
C GLY A 2 19.56 13.78 -35.51
N GLY A 3 20.06 13.38 -34.33
CA GLY A 3 21.14 14.08 -33.62
C GLY A 3 20.70 15.28 -32.75
N LYS A 4 19.43 15.72 -32.82
CA LYS A 4 18.88 16.74 -31.92
C LYS A 4 18.28 16.10 -30.66
N VAL A 5 18.61 16.67 -29.51
CA VAL A 5 18.04 16.31 -28.19
C VAL A 5 16.82 17.19 -27.95
N TYR A 6 15.75 16.59 -27.44
CA TYR A 6 14.52 17.28 -27.04
C TYR A 6 14.27 16.94 -25.58
N GLU A 7 14.25 17.95 -24.71
CA GLU A 7 13.95 17.80 -23.30
C GLU A 7 12.45 18.00 -23.07
N ALA A 8 11.83 17.10 -22.31
CA ALA A 8 10.45 17.25 -21.88
C ALA A 8 10.40 18.14 -20.63
N TYR A 9 9.48 19.11 -20.59
CA TYR A 9 9.27 19.98 -19.45
C TYR A 9 7.97 19.63 -18.72
N ILE A 10 8.04 19.44 -17.40
CA ILE A 10 6.86 19.21 -16.57
C ILE A 10 6.06 20.52 -16.50
N LYS A 11 4.80 20.47 -16.94
CA LYS A 11 3.86 21.59 -16.89
C LYS A 11 2.57 21.18 -16.18
N LYS A 12 1.77 22.17 -15.74
CA LYS A 12 0.42 21.90 -15.23
C LYS A 12 -0.40 21.21 -16.33
N LYS A 13 -1.15 20.16 -15.99
CA LYS A 13 -1.89 19.29 -16.94
C LYS A 13 -2.61 20.07 -18.05
N VAL A 14 -3.48 21.02 -17.68
CA VAL A 14 -4.27 21.83 -18.64
C VAL A 14 -3.38 22.64 -19.60
N GLN A 15 -2.23 23.13 -19.12
CA GLN A 15 -1.29 23.89 -19.95
C GLN A 15 -0.55 22.95 -20.92
N ALA A 16 -0.11 21.78 -20.44
CA ALA A 16 0.55 20.78 -21.28
C ALA A 16 -0.37 20.27 -22.40
N ASP A 17 -1.64 19.97 -22.09
CA ASP A 17 -2.64 19.53 -23.05
C ASP A 17 -2.85 20.59 -24.15
N LYS A 18 -2.98 21.86 -23.76
CA LYS A 18 -3.21 22.96 -24.71
C LYS A 18 -2.05 23.15 -25.69
N GLU A 19 -0.82 23.21 -25.17
CA GLU A 19 0.37 23.39 -26.02
C GLU A 19 0.61 22.19 -26.96
N TYR A 20 0.29 20.97 -26.50
CA TYR A 20 0.36 19.78 -27.36
C TYR A 20 -0.63 19.85 -28.53
N GLN A 21 -1.89 20.24 -28.26
CA GLN A 21 -2.90 20.40 -29.31
C GLN A 21 -2.52 21.50 -30.30
N GLU A 22 -2.04 22.66 -29.83
CA GLU A 22 -1.57 23.76 -30.68
C GLU A 22 -0.41 23.32 -31.60
N ALA A 23 0.51 22.48 -31.10
CA ALA A 23 1.63 21.96 -31.87
C ALA A 23 1.18 20.94 -32.94
N LEU A 24 0.20 20.09 -32.63
CA LEU A 24 -0.42 19.17 -33.59
C LEU A 24 -1.14 19.93 -34.71
N GLU A 25 -1.96 20.92 -34.37
CA GLU A 25 -2.67 21.77 -35.33
C GLU A 25 -1.71 22.53 -36.24
N SER A 26 -0.53 22.90 -35.72
CA SER A 26 0.52 23.62 -36.44
C SER A 26 1.46 22.70 -37.25
N GLY A 27 1.20 21.40 -37.33
CA GLY A 27 2.00 20.43 -38.09
C GLY A 27 3.40 20.16 -37.50
N HIS A 28 3.65 20.52 -36.25
CA HIS A 28 4.93 20.29 -35.58
C HIS A 28 4.99 18.90 -34.96
N THR A 29 6.18 18.33 -34.92
CA THR A 29 6.47 17.12 -34.14
C THR A 29 6.33 17.43 -32.66
N ALA A 30 5.34 16.84 -31.99
CA ALA A 30 5.09 17.01 -30.55
C ALA A 30 4.94 15.66 -29.85
N ALA A 31 5.31 15.60 -28.58
CA ALA A 31 5.18 14.43 -27.71
C ALA A 31 4.34 14.82 -26.49
N HIS A 32 3.40 13.97 -26.11
CA HIS A 32 2.61 14.10 -24.89
C HIS A 32 2.72 12.83 -24.07
N VAL A 33 2.77 12.97 -22.74
CA VAL A 33 2.95 11.86 -21.80
C VAL A 33 1.83 11.91 -20.76
N SER A 34 1.05 10.83 -20.64
CA SER A 34 -0.03 10.71 -19.65
C SER A 34 -0.07 9.34 -19.00
N ALA A 35 -0.37 9.28 -17.70
CA ALA A 35 -0.53 8.04 -16.94
C ALA A 35 -1.95 7.44 -17.09
N SER A 36 -2.06 6.11 -17.19
CA SER A 36 -3.34 5.36 -17.28
C SER A 36 -3.65 4.55 -16.01
N VAL A 37 -4.76 3.78 -16.02
CA VAL A 37 -5.47 3.31 -14.82
C VAL A 37 -5.31 1.80 -14.58
N ARG A 38 -4.22 1.38 -13.92
CA ARG A 38 -4.13 0.21 -12.98
C ARG A 38 -2.68 0.03 -12.55
N ASN A 39 -2.28 0.55 -11.39
CA ASN A 39 -0.89 0.50 -10.90
C ASN A 39 0.17 0.84 -11.98
N SER A 40 -0.23 1.55 -13.03
CA SER A 40 0.56 1.65 -14.23
C SER A 40 1.12 3.04 -14.32
N ASN A 41 2.43 3.08 -14.10
CA ASN A 41 3.32 4.07 -14.68
C ASN A 41 3.35 3.86 -16.21
N THR A 42 2.20 3.72 -16.89
CA THR A 42 2.15 3.61 -18.35
C THR A 42 2.40 4.99 -18.90
N PHE A 43 3.56 5.14 -19.52
CA PHE A 43 3.93 6.34 -20.25
C PHE A 43 3.74 6.07 -21.74
N GLU A 44 2.77 6.71 -22.36
CA GLU A 44 2.62 6.70 -23.81
C GLU A 44 3.33 7.91 -24.41
N VAL A 45 4.15 7.69 -25.44
CA VAL A 45 4.82 8.75 -26.20
C VAL A 45 4.57 8.49 -27.69
N SER A 46 3.82 9.38 -28.34
CA SER A 46 3.56 9.31 -29.78
C SER A 46 4.34 10.40 -30.51
N VAL A 47 5.13 10.05 -31.53
CA VAL A 47 5.89 11.03 -32.31
C VAL A 47 5.94 10.71 -33.81
N ASN A 48 5.74 11.74 -34.65
CA ASN A 48 5.90 11.65 -36.10
C ASN A 48 7.36 11.81 -36.53
N VAL A 49 7.85 10.87 -37.35
CA VAL A 49 9.29 10.72 -37.60
C VAL A 49 9.59 10.64 -39.09
N ALA A 50 10.64 11.36 -39.53
CA ALA A 50 11.05 11.37 -40.92
C ALA A 50 11.67 10.02 -41.33
N ALA A 51 11.55 9.67 -42.62
CA ALA A 51 12.11 8.44 -43.17
C ALA A 51 13.63 8.33 -42.90
N ARG A 52 14.10 7.11 -42.57
CA ARG A 52 15.51 6.80 -42.28
C ARG A 52 16.13 7.59 -41.10
N SER A 53 15.30 8.12 -40.20
CA SER A 53 15.79 8.80 -39.00
C SER A 53 15.91 7.83 -37.82
N LYS A 54 16.93 8.04 -36.97
CA LYS A 54 17.09 7.35 -35.68
C LYS A 54 16.53 8.21 -34.55
N ILE A 55 15.84 7.56 -33.63
CA ILE A 55 15.22 8.16 -32.46
C ILE A 55 15.67 7.37 -31.24
N ALA A 56 15.87 8.07 -30.13
CA ALA A 56 16.06 7.47 -28.83
C ALA A 56 15.05 8.15 -27.89
N PHE A 57 14.37 7.36 -27.08
CA PHE A 57 13.47 7.82 -26.03
C PHE A 57 14.13 7.50 -24.69
N ASN A 58 14.30 8.51 -23.85
CA ASN A 58 14.80 8.35 -22.49
C ASN A 58 13.71 8.81 -21.54
N LEU A 59 13.34 7.94 -20.61
CA LEU A 59 12.40 8.24 -19.53
C LEU A 59 13.10 7.99 -18.21
N THR A 60 13.00 8.95 -17.31
CA THR A 60 13.48 8.82 -15.93
C THR A 60 12.30 9.08 -15.01
N TYR A 61 12.09 8.17 -14.07
CA TYR A 61 11.11 8.31 -13.00
C TYR A 61 11.75 7.83 -11.70
N GLU A 62 11.23 8.34 -10.59
CA GLU A 62 11.66 7.98 -9.24
C GLU A 62 10.41 7.55 -8.47
N GLU A 63 10.55 6.49 -7.68
CA GLU A 63 9.51 6.01 -6.77
C GLU A 63 10.12 5.63 -5.42
N LEU A 64 9.36 5.84 -4.36
CA LEU A 64 9.71 5.32 -3.04
C LEU A 64 9.12 3.92 -2.92
N LEU A 65 9.97 2.90 -2.86
CA LEU A 65 9.53 1.53 -2.61
C LEU A 65 8.97 1.43 -1.18
N THR A 66 7.84 0.73 -1.05
CA THR A 66 7.19 0.53 0.25
C THR A 66 7.28 -0.94 0.64
N ARG A 67 7.76 -1.20 1.86
CA ARG A 67 7.77 -2.56 2.41
C ARG A 67 6.36 -2.98 2.80
N GLN A 68 5.91 -4.12 2.28
CA GLN A 68 4.63 -4.72 2.58
C GLN A 68 4.80 -6.23 2.71
N LEU A 69 4.16 -6.85 3.70
CA LEU A 69 4.26 -8.30 3.95
C LEU A 69 5.72 -8.79 4.02
N SER A 70 6.58 -7.97 4.64
CA SER A 70 8.01 -8.22 4.85
C SER A 70 8.89 -8.22 3.59
N VAL A 71 8.44 -7.58 2.51
CA VAL A 71 9.25 -7.45 1.28
C VAL A 71 9.04 -6.09 0.62
N TYR A 72 10.06 -5.60 -0.08
CA TYR A 72 9.92 -4.53 -1.06
C TYR A 72 9.61 -5.16 -2.42
N HIS A 73 8.61 -4.65 -3.12
CA HIS A 73 8.26 -5.08 -4.48
C HIS A 73 8.60 -3.98 -5.47
N HIS A 74 9.36 -4.32 -6.51
CA HIS A 74 9.55 -3.48 -7.68
C HIS A 74 9.14 -4.27 -8.94
N THR A 75 8.11 -3.79 -9.64
CA THR A 75 7.60 -4.43 -10.86
C THR A 75 7.83 -3.54 -12.06
N ILE A 76 8.58 -4.07 -13.03
CA ILE A 76 8.77 -3.46 -14.34
C ILE A 76 7.82 -4.15 -15.31
N SER A 77 6.92 -3.37 -15.90
CA SER A 77 5.99 -3.84 -16.92
C SER A 77 6.51 -3.53 -18.31
N LEU A 78 6.66 -4.55 -19.14
CA LEU A 78 7.10 -4.47 -20.53
C LEU A 78 5.98 -4.93 -21.46
N THR A 79 5.75 -4.19 -22.54
CA THR A 79 4.82 -4.64 -23.60
C THR A 79 5.37 -4.26 -24.97
N PRO A 80 6.54 -4.80 -25.36
CA PRO A 80 7.06 -4.56 -26.69
C PRO A 80 6.09 -5.16 -27.71
N ARG A 81 5.73 -4.40 -28.75
CA ARG A 81 4.81 -4.86 -29.81
C ARG A 81 5.51 -5.70 -30.90
N GLN A 82 6.82 -5.87 -30.77
CA GLN A 82 7.69 -6.59 -31.69
C GLN A 82 8.93 -7.07 -30.93
N VAL A 83 9.66 -8.04 -31.49
CA VAL A 83 10.97 -8.44 -30.95
C VAL A 83 11.93 -7.25 -30.96
N VAL A 84 12.66 -7.08 -29.86
CA VAL A 84 13.67 -6.06 -29.65
C VAL A 84 15.04 -6.74 -29.62
N GLN A 85 15.89 -6.37 -30.58
CA GLN A 85 17.21 -7.00 -30.77
C GLN A 85 18.10 -6.93 -29.51
N ASP A 86 18.12 -5.78 -28.84
CA ASP A 86 18.95 -5.52 -27.65
C ASP A 86 18.04 -5.15 -26.44
N LEU A 87 17.18 -6.07 -26.01
CA LEU A 87 16.34 -5.87 -24.82
C LEU A 87 17.12 -6.23 -23.56
N ASN A 88 17.45 -5.23 -22.74
CA ASN A 88 18.14 -5.41 -21.47
C ASN A 88 17.43 -4.64 -20.35
N ILE A 89 17.31 -5.26 -19.19
CA ILE A 89 16.94 -4.62 -17.93
C ILE A 89 18.07 -4.87 -16.93
N ASP A 90 18.58 -3.79 -16.35
CA ASP A 90 19.57 -3.81 -15.28
C ASP A 90 18.98 -3.15 -14.03
N ILE A 91 18.91 -3.91 -12.94
CA ILE A 91 18.44 -3.44 -11.64
C ILE A 91 19.58 -3.57 -10.64
N PHE A 92 20.06 -2.43 -10.15
CA PHE A 92 21.09 -2.37 -9.12
C PHE A 92 20.44 -2.03 -7.78
N ILE A 93 20.55 -2.94 -6.82
CA ILE A 93 20.07 -2.76 -5.45
C ILE A 93 21.28 -2.40 -4.59
N GLN A 94 21.18 -1.33 -3.82
CA GLN A 94 22.18 -0.93 -2.84
C GLN A 94 21.48 -0.53 -1.55
N GLU A 95 21.80 -1.24 -0.48
CA GLU A 95 21.20 -1.07 0.84
C GLU A 95 22.26 -0.71 1.89
N ILE A 96 21.78 -0.25 3.05
CA ILE A 96 22.64 0.00 4.23
C ILE A 96 22.75 -1.24 5.15
N ARG A 97 21.92 -2.24 4.88
CA ARG A 97 21.83 -3.52 5.60
C ARG A 97 22.02 -4.66 4.61
N ASN A 98 22.41 -5.82 5.14
CA ASN A 98 22.60 -7.01 4.32
C ASN A 98 21.28 -7.38 3.63
N ILE A 99 21.33 -7.66 2.34
CA ILE A 99 20.18 -8.22 1.61
C ILE A 99 20.00 -9.66 2.08
N THR A 100 18.83 -9.99 2.61
CA THR A 100 18.51 -11.32 3.16
C THR A 100 17.61 -12.15 2.26
N LEU A 101 16.85 -11.47 1.40
CA LEU A 101 15.98 -12.06 0.41
C LEU A 101 16.17 -11.30 -0.90
N LEU A 102 16.26 -12.01 -2.02
CA LEU A 102 16.17 -11.45 -3.36
C LEU A 102 15.58 -12.51 -4.29
N ASN A 103 14.34 -12.30 -4.70
CA ASN A 103 13.63 -13.13 -5.65
C ASN A 103 13.30 -12.31 -6.90
N VAL A 104 13.45 -12.94 -8.05
CA VAL A 104 13.10 -12.34 -9.33
C VAL A 104 12.13 -13.27 -10.02
N THR A 105 10.99 -12.75 -10.46
CA THR A 105 9.94 -13.54 -11.12
C THR A 105 9.49 -12.86 -12.41
N THR A 106 9.20 -13.67 -13.41
CA THR A 106 8.55 -13.26 -14.67
C THR A 106 7.14 -13.83 -14.75
N PHE A 107 6.29 -13.20 -15.54
CA PHE A 107 4.85 -13.49 -15.65
C PHE A 107 4.49 -14.92 -16.15
N GLU A 108 5.46 -15.73 -16.61
CA GLU A 108 5.16 -17.00 -17.28
C GLU A 108 4.98 -18.23 -16.38
N ASP A 109 5.15 -18.14 -15.06
CA ASP A 109 4.93 -19.33 -14.22
C ASP A 109 3.71 -19.23 -13.31
N GLY A 110 2.66 -19.97 -13.71
CA GLY A 110 1.65 -20.55 -12.81
C GLY A 110 2.23 -21.54 -11.80
N GLY A 111 3.47 -21.34 -11.36
CA GLY A 111 4.27 -22.17 -10.48
C GLY A 111 5.72 -21.68 -10.46
N LYS A 112 6.02 -20.67 -9.63
CA LYS A 112 7.36 -20.23 -9.19
C LYS A 112 8.57 -20.87 -9.93
N SER A 113 9.09 -20.26 -11.00
CA SER A 113 10.50 -20.52 -11.37
C SER A 113 11.41 -19.74 -10.44
N GLU A 114 12.38 -20.46 -9.89
CA GLU A 114 13.47 -19.94 -9.09
C GLU A 114 14.51 -19.27 -10.01
N SER A 115 14.92 -18.07 -9.61
CA SER A 115 16.22 -17.36 -9.68
C SER A 115 17.27 -17.61 -10.78
N GLU A 116 17.27 -18.70 -11.55
CA GLU A 116 18.28 -18.99 -12.58
C GLU A 116 17.67 -19.72 -13.78
N GLY A 117 17.62 -19.04 -14.92
CA GLY A 117 17.02 -19.51 -16.17
C GLY A 117 16.26 -18.38 -16.86
N ASP A 118 16.06 -18.49 -18.18
CA ASP A 118 15.20 -17.55 -18.95
C ASP A 118 15.75 -16.12 -19.08
N GLY A 119 17.06 -16.00 -19.36
CA GLY A 119 17.72 -14.72 -19.59
C GLY A 119 17.92 -13.86 -18.33
N ILE A 120 17.59 -14.38 -17.14
CA ILE A 120 17.80 -13.73 -15.84
C ILE A 120 19.13 -14.18 -15.23
N LEU A 121 19.92 -13.21 -14.77
CA LEU A 121 21.12 -13.41 -13.96
C LEU A 121 21.02 -12.54 -12.70
N VAL A 122 21.23 -13.15 -11.53
CA VAL A 122 21.24 -12.46 -10.24
C VAL A 122 22.63 -12.60 -9.63
N GLU A 123 23.32 -11.48 -9.42
CA GLU A 123 24.66 -11.43 -8.85
C GLU A 123 24.67 -10.60 -7.55
N TYR A 124 25.12 -11.19 -6.45
CA TYR A 124 25.43 -10.44 -5.23
C TYR A 124 26.84 -9.86 -5.32
N LEU A 125 26.93 -8.56 -5.58
CA LEU A 125 28.20 -7.83 -5.67
C LEU A 125 28.86 -7.66 -4.29
N SER A 126 28.04 -7.61 -3.24
CA SER A 126 28.44 -7.61 -1.83
C SER A 126 27.23 -8.00 -0.96
N PRO A 127 27.37 -8.20 0.36
CA PRO A 127 26.22 -8.39 1.24
C PRO A 127 25.18 -7.25 1.17
N LEU A 128 25.61 -6.04 0.81
CA LEU A 128 24.77 -4.83 0.78
C LEU A 128 24.25 -4.49 -0.62
N SER A 129 24.66 -5.24 -1.65
CA SER A 129 24.41 -4.84 -3.04
C SER A 129 24.24 -6.02 -3.97
N ALA A 130 23.24 -5.94 -4.83
CA ALA A 130 22.95 -6.95 -5.83
C ALA A 130 22.69 -6.33 -7.19
N HIS A 131 22.95 -7.08 -8.25
CA HIS A 131 22.63 -6.74 -9.63
C HIS A 131 21.75 -7.84 -10.22
N VAL A 132 20.57 -7.45 -10.69
CA VAL A 132 19.70 -8.29 -11.49
C VAL A 132 19.83 -7.83 -12.94
N HIS A 133 20.26 -8.74 -13.81
CA HIS A 133 20.32 -8.54 -15.25
C HIS A 133 19.30 -9.44 -15.92
N TYR A 134 18.46 -8.88 -16.79
CA TYR A 134 17.49 -9.62 -17.58
C TYR A 134 17.62 -9.25 -19.06
N ALA A 135 17.96 -10.25 -19.87
CA ALA A 135 18.21 -10.12 -21.31
C ALA A 135 17.64 -11.33 -22.07
N PRO A 136 16.32 -11.36 -22.35
CA PRO A 136 15.68 -12.48 -23.02
C PRO A 136 16.08 -12.55 -24.50
N GLY A 137 16.31 -13.76 -25.00
CA GLY A 137 16.68 -13.97 -26.41
C GLY A 137 15.53 -13.68 -27.37
N GLU A 138 15.81 -13.45 -28.66
CA GLU A 138 14.77 -13.13 -29.66
C GLU A 138 13.66 -14.19 -29.75
N ARG A 139 14.02 -15.48 -29.64
CA ARG A 139 13.06 -16.60 -29.68
C ARG A 139 12.11 -16.57 -28.48
N GLU A 140 12.64 -16.26 -27.31
CA GLU A 140 11.90 -16.16 -26.05
C GLU A 140 10.93 -14.95 -26.11
N GLN A 141 11.42 -13.81 -26.59
CA GLN A 141 10.58 -12.64 -26.87
C GLN A 141 9.46 -12.98 -27.86
N GLN A 142 9.76 -13.70 -28.94
CA GLN A 142 8.76 -14.06 -29.96
C GLN A 142 7.64 -14.94 -29.39
N ASN A 143 7.97 -15.92 -28.55
CA ASN A 143 6.98 -16.75 -27.86
C ASN A 143 6.07 -15.90 -26.95
N ARG A 144 6.62 -14.82 -26.37
CA ARG A 144 5.92 -13.96 -25.42
C ARG A 144 5.06 -12.86 -26.04
N LEU A 145 5.23 -12.54 -27.31
CA LEU A 145 4.43 -11.50 -27.99
C LEU A 145 2.93 -11.81 -27.97
N GLU A 146 2.54 -13.08 -27.89
CA GLU A 146 1.14 -13.51 -27.86
C GLU A 146 0.49 -13.36 -26.47
N PHE A 147 1.28 -13.27 -25.39
CA PHE A 147 0.78 -13.22 -24.01
C PHE A 147 0.51 -11.80 -23.47
N GLY A 148 0.77 -10.75 -24.28
CA GLY A 148 0.44 -9.38 -23.93
C GLY A 148 1.43 -8.72 -22.95
N LEU A 149 0.93 -8.23 -21.81
CA LEU A 149 1.73 -7.50 -20.79
C LEU A 149 2.71 -8.46 -20.10
N GLN A 150 4.00 -8.23 -20.29
CA GLN A 150 5.07 -8.94 -19.60
C GLN A 150 5.46 -8.17 -18.33
N GLN A 151 5.74 -8.87 -17.25
CA GLN A 151 6.18 -8.26 -15.99
C GLN A 151 7.43 -8.95 -15.47
N LEU A 152 8.39 -8.14 -15.02
CA LEU A 152 9.54 -8.56 -14.23
C LEU A 152 9.35 -7.99 -12.83
N THR A 153 9.21 -8.85 -11.84
CA THR A 153 9.04 -8.45 -10.44
C THR A 153 10.27 -8.86 -9.64
N VAL A 154 10.88 -7.88 -8.99
CA VAL A 154 11.95 -8.07 -8.01
C VAL A 154 11.38 -7.87 -6.62
N GLU A 155 11.55 -8.89 -5.78
CA GLU A 155 11.18 -8.87 -4.37
C GLU A 155 12.44 -9.00 -3.55
N TYR A 156 12.69 -8.08 -2.62
CA TYR A 156 13.84 -8.18 -1.74
C TYR A 156 13.52 -7.67 -0.33
N ASP A 157 14.37 -8.03 0.63
CA ASP A 157 14.32 -7.46 1.97
C ASP A 157 15.73 -7.46 2.59
N VAL A 158 15.86 -6.77 3.72
CA VAL A 158 17.14 -6.53 4.40
C VAL A 158 17.17 -7.12 5.80
N ASP A 159 18.37 -7.39 6.32
CA ASP A 159 18.59 -7.91 7.67
C ASP A 159 18.17 -6.90 8.73
N ARG A 160 17.27 -7.31 9.62
CA ARG A 160 16.82 -6.48 10.75
C ARG A 160 17.26 -6.96 12.13
N SER A 161 18.16 -7.94 12.20
CA SER A 161 18.61 -8.53 13.48
C SER A 161 19.39 -7.57 14.39
N ILE A 162 20.26 -6.71 13.85
CA ILE A 162 21.19 -5.87 14.65
C ILE A 162 20.47 -4.68 15.29
N ASN A 163 19.57 -4.03 14.55
CA ASN A 163 18.78 -2.91 15.05
C ASN A 163 17.32 -3.12 14.61
N PRO A 164 16.57 -3.97 15.33
CA PRO A 164 15.24 -4.46 14.91
C PRO A 164 14.25 -3.36 14.64
N ALA A 165 14.39 -2.23 15.33
CA ALA A 165 13.43 -1.16 15.25
C ALA A 165 13.63 -0.25 14.02
N GLY A 166 14.79 -0.28 13.35
CA GLY A 166 15.08 0.50 12.12
C GLY A 166 16.35 1.37 12.16
N ASP A 167 16.50 2.31 11.22
CA ASP A 167 17.70 3.13 11.01
C ASP A 167 17.41 4.59 10.72
N ILE A 168 18.43 5.44 10.87
CA ILE A 168 18.41 6.82 10.39
C ILE A 168 19.58 7.00 9.43
N MET A 169 19.28 7.33 8.19
CA MET A 169 20.24 7.73 7.16
C MET A 169 20.32 9.23 7.08
N LEU A 170 21.54 9.79 7.02
CA LEU A 170 21.80 11.21 6.79
C LEU A 170 22.56 11.39 5.49
N MET A 171 22.09 12.28 4.61
CA MET A 171 22.76 12.59 3.34
C MET A 171 22.49 14.03 2.93
N ASP A 172 23.54 14.79 2.63
CA ASP A 172 23.47 16.16 2.08
C ASP A 172 22.54 17.14 2.85
N GLY A 173 22.51 17.01 4.18
CA GLY A 173 21.67 17.85 5.05
C GLY A 173 20.20 17.42 5.09
N TYR A 174 19.88 16.22 4.59
CA TYR A 174 18.60 15.54 4.75
C TYR A 174 18.77 14.29 5.60
N PHE A 175 17.68 13.80 6.16
CA PHE A 175 17.65 12.50 6.79
C PHE A 175 16.41 11.70 6.40
N VAL A 176 16.52 10.38 6.50
CA VAL A 176 15.43 9.42 6.36
C VAL A 176 15.51 8.44 7.53
N HIS A 177 14.44 8.35 8.31
CA HIS A 177 14.27 7.44 9.44
C HIS A 177 13.34 6.29 9.02
N PHE A 178 13.90 5.10 8.88
CA PHE A 178 13.19 3.85 8.63
C PHE A 178 12.83 3.21 9.96
N PHE A 179 11.58 2.80 10.13
CA PHE A 179 11.06 2.18 11.34
C PHE A 179 10.26 0.94 10.99
N ALA A 180 10.76 -0.24 11.38
CA ALA A 180 10.08 -1.51 11.11
C ALA A 180 10.40 -2.59 12.17
N PRO A 181 9.94 -2.43 13.43
CA PRO A 181 10.14 -3.45 14.46
C PRO A 181 9.46 -4.78 14.10
N GLU A 182 10.18 -5.88 14.31
CA GLU A 182 9.72 -7.26 14.08
C GLU A 182 9.62 -8.09 15.37
N ASP A 183 10.24 -7.62 16.45
CA ASP A 183 10.31 -8.27 17.77
C ASP A 183 9.09 -7.99 18.66
N VAL A 184 8.00 -7.46 18.10
CA VAL A 184 6.80 -7.04 18.84
C VAL A 184 5.66 -8.04 18.62
N PRO A 185 5.05 -8.59 19.68
CA PRO A 185 3.95 -9.53 19.54
C PRO A 185 2.72 -8.84 18.94
N THR A 186 2.04 -9.56 18.05
CA THR A 186 0.84 -9.06 17.39
C THR A 186 -0.33 -8.91 18.37
N GLN A 187 -0.91 -7.71 18.41
CA GLN A 187 -1.99 -7.35 19.32
C GLN A 187 -3.33 -7.96 18.90
N PRO A 188 -4.17 -8.42 19.84
CA PRO A 188 -5.55 -8.77 19.55
C PRO A 188 -6.30 -7.62 18.89
N LYS A 189 -7.14 -7.91 17.90
CA LYS A 189 -7.92 -6.90 17.17
C LYS A 189 -9.41 -7.21 17.18
N HIS A 190 -10.24 -6.18 17.10
CA HIS A 190 -11.65 -6.30 16.77
C HIS A 190 -11.90 -5.78 15.36
N ILE A 191 -12.03 -6.70 14.40
CA ILE A 191 -12.25 -6.34 13.00
C ILE A 191 -13.75 -6.33 12.65
N ILE A 192 -14.24 -5.19 12.17
CA ILE A 192 -15.64 -5.01 11.77
C ILE A 192 -15.69 -4.96 10.24
N PHE A 193 -16.21 -6.04 9.65
CA PHE A 193 -16.42 -6.14 8.21
C PHE A 193 -17.76 -5.49 7.84
N VAL A 194 -17.71 -4.44 7.01
CA VAL A 194 -18.89 -3.72 6.53
C VAL A 194 -18.99 -3.96 5.03
N LEU A 195 -19.88 -4.88 4.66
CA LEU A 195 -19.90 -5.53 3.36
C LEU A 195 -21.13 -5.10 2.56
N ASP A 196 -20.90 -4.51 1.39
CA ASP A 196 -21.96 -4.13 0.46
C ASP A 196 -22.58 -5.38 -0.18
N THR A 197 -23.91 -5.46 -0.14
CA THR A 197 -24.74 -6.47 -0.79
C THR A 197 -25.84 -5.82 -1.62
N SER A 198 -25.60 -4.60 -2.12
CA SER A 198 -26.49 -3.91 -3.06
C SER A 198 -26.60 -4.68 -4.38
N GLY A 199 -27.62 -4.35 -5.20
CA GLY A 199 -27.87 -5.06 -6.45
C GLY A 199 -26.69 -5.07 -7.44
N SER A 200 -25.81 -4.07 -7.40
CA SER A 200 -24.61 -3.99 -8.27
C SER A 200 -23.55 -5.05 -7.96
N MET A 201 -23.56 -5.59 -6.74
CA MET A 201 -22.67 -6.67 -6.32
C MET A 201 -23.04 -8.04 -6.92
N TRP A 202 -24.17 -8.15 -7.62
CA TRP A 202 -24.65 -9.41 -8.17
C TRP A 202 -23.63 -10.07 -9.11
N GLY A 203 -23.59 -11.40 -9.09
CA GLY A 203 -22.69 -12.20 -9.93
C GLY A 203 -21.29 -12.37 -9.31
N SER A 204 -20.25 -12.16 -10.11
CA SER A 204 -18.86 -12.47 -9.75
C SER A 204 -18.35 -11.66 -8.56
N LYS A 205 -18.75 -10.39 -8.42
CA LYS A 205 -18.31 -9.52 -7.30
C LYS A 205 -18.69 -10.11 -5.94
N LEU A 206 -19.96 -10.46 -5.74
CA LEU A 206 -20.40 -11.08 -4.49
C LEU A 206 -19.76 -12.47 -4.30
N GLN A 207 -19.62 -13.28 -5.35
CA GLN A 207 -18.97 -14.58 -5.25
C GLN A 207 -17.50 -14.47 -4.81
N GLN A 208 -16.75 -13.51 -5.37
CA GLN A 208 -15.36 -13.25 -5.01
C GLN A 208 -15.23 -12.66 -3.60
N LEU A 209 -16.16 -11.79 -3.20
CA LEU A 209 -16.25 -11.31 -1.84
C LEU A 209 -16.48 -12.46 -0.86
N GLN A 210 -17.44 -13.35 -1.14
CA GLN A 210 -17.72 -14.53 -0.32
C GLN A 210 -16.49 -15.44 -0.21
N GLN A 211 -15.83 -15.73 -1.34
CA GLN A 211 -14.61 -16.53 -1.37
C GLN A 211 -13.48 -15.91 -0.51
N ALA A 212 -13.22 -14.61 -0.67
CA ALA A 212 -12.21 -13.91 0.13
C ALA A 212 -12.55 -13.93 1.63
N MET A 213 -13.81 -13.66 1.98
CA MET A 213 -14.27 -13.66 3.37
C MET A 213 -14.13 -15.04 4.03
N TYR A 214 -14.27 -16.13 3.29
CA TYR A 214 -14.01 -17.47 3.82
C TYR A 214 -12.56 -17.62 4.27
N SER A 215 -11.60 -17.24 3.42
CA SER A 215 -10.17 -17.30 3.75
C SER A 215 -9.79 -16.32 4.85
N ILE A 216 -10.35 -15.11 4.83
CA ILE A 216 -10.10 -14.10 5.87
C ILE A 216 -10.60 -14.58 7.23
N LEU A 217 -11.82 -15.14 7.30
CA LEU A 217 -12.35 -15.66 8.57
C LEU A 217 -11.52 -16.82 9.12
N ASP A 218 -10.95 -17.68 8.27
CA ASP A 218 -10.02 -18.74 8.70
C ASP A 218 -8.68 -18.21 9.24
N SER A 219 -8.27 -17.04 8.76
CA SER A 219 -7.01 -16.41 9.17
C SER A 219 -7.11 -15.55 10.44
N LEU A 220 -8.31 -15.41 11.02
CA LEU A 220 -8.48 -14.76 12.32
C LEU A 220 -7.86 -15.63 13.42
N ARG A 221 -7.12 -15.01 14.34
CA ARG A 221 -6.53 -15.73 15.48
C ARG A 221 -7.59 -15.93 16.55
N SER A 222 -7.44 -16.97 17.37
CA SER A 222 -8.41 -17.31 18.44
C SER A 222 -8.63 -16.21 19.48
N ASN A 223 -7.67 -15.30 19.65
CA ASN A 223 -7.77 -14.12 20.52
C ASN A 223 -8.30 -12.86 19.82
N ASP A 224 -8.55 -12.92 18.50
CA ASP A 224 -9.18 -11.83 17.77
C ASP A 224 -10.71 -11.85 17.95
N TYR A 225 -11.32 -10.70 17.71
CA TYR A 225 -12.75 -10.49 17.71
C TYR A 225 -13.20 -9.98 16.35
N PHE A 226 -14.43 -10.29 15.95
CA PHE A 226 -14.98 -9.82 14.70
C PHE A 226 -16.48 -9.49 14.80
N SER A 227 -16.92 -8.64 13.89
CA SER A 227 -18.33 -8.38 13.62
C SER A 227 -18.54 -8.26 12.11
N ILE A 228 -19.72 -8.66 11.63
CA ILE A 228 -20.08 -8.57 10.21
C ILE A 228 -21.35 -7.75 10.08
N ILE A 229 -21.29 -6.69 9.29
CA ILE A 229 -22.42 -5.89 8.86
C ILE A 229 -22.57 -6.11 7.36
N GLN A 230 -23.72 -6.63 6.93
CA GLN A 230 -24.12 -6.53 5.53
C GLN A 230 -24.96 -5.27 5.34
N PHE A 231 -24.80 -4.59 4.20
CA PHE A 231 -25.63 -3.45 3.89
C PHE A 231 -26.01 -3.38 2.41
N GLY A 232 -27.25 -3.00 2.17
CA GLY A 232 -27.78 -2.60 0.87
C GLY A 232 -28.78 -1.46 1.12
N THR A 233 -30.06 -1.66 0.80
CA THR A 233 -31.12 -0.76 1.29
C THR A 233 -31.18 -0.75 2.82
N ASN A 234 -31.13 -1.95 3.40
CA ASN A 234 -31.14 -2.18 4.84
C ASN A 234 -29.71 -2.43 5.33
N VAL A 235 -29.46 -2.12 6.61
CA VAL A 235 -28.19 -2.39 7.29
C VAL A 235 -28.46 -3.46 8.34
N MET A 236 -27.78 -4.60 8.24
CA MET A 236 -27.99 -5.75 9.12
C MET A 236 -26.67 -6.19 9.75
N GLU A 237 -26.65 -6.28 11.07
CA GLU A 237 -25.57 -6.89 11.85
C GLU A 237 -25.84 -8.39 11.99
N TRP A 238 -24.84 -9.21 11.74
CA TRP A 238 -24.91 -10.66 11.94
C TRP A 238 -24.92 -11.02 13.44
N SER A 239 -25.65 -12.09 13.81
CA SER A 239 -25.60 -12.72 15.13
C SER A 239 -25.43 -14.23 15.01
N SER A 240 -24.65 -14.81 15.93
CA SER A 240 -24.41 -16.25 16.04
C SER A 240 -25.49 -17.01 16.83
N ARG A 241 -26.50 -16.30 17.37
CA ARG A 241 -27.58 -16.86 18.20
C ARG A 241 -28.85 -17.10 17.37
N PRO A 242 -29.41 -18.33 17.37
CA PRO A 242 -30.59 -18.66 16.55
C PRO A 242 -31.87 -17.90 16.89
N GLN A 243 -32.01 -17.38 18.12
CA GLN A 243 -33.21 -16.71 18.62
C GLN A 243 -33.16 -15.18 18.46
N ASP A 244 -32.03 -14.63 18.04
CA ASP A 244 -31.91 -13.22 17.69
C ASP A 244 -32.49 -13.05 16.29
N ILE A 245 -33.73 -12.55 16.19
CA ILE A 245 -34.27 -12.15 14.90
C ILE A 245 -33.31 -11.11 14.31
N VAL A 246 -32.78 -11.42 13.12
CA VAL A 246 -31.87 -10.56 12.36
C VAL A 246 -32.47 -9.16 12.25
N GLY A 247 -31.84 -8.17 12.88
CA GLY A 247 -32.29 -6.77 12.90
C GLY A 247 -33.14 -6.34 14.11
N LEU A 248 -33.52 -7.24 15.03
CA LEU A 248 -34.25 -6.91 16.27
C LEU A 248 -33.47 -7.23 17.55
N SER A 249 -32.27 -7.80 17.46
CA SER A 249 -31.44 -8.02 18.64
C SER A 249 -31.08 -6.69 19.30
N ARG A 250 -31.49 -6.53 20.56
CA ARG A 250 -31.06 -5.44 21.45
C ARG A 250 -29.58 -5.58 21.84
N TYR A 251 -28.99 -6.74 21.58
CA TYR A 251 -27.60 -7.06 21.86
C TYR A 251 -26.81 -7.03 20.57
N SER A 252 -26.00 -5.99 20.45
CA SER A 252 -24.95 -5.92 19.44
C SER A 252 -23.84 -6.88 19.85
N MET A 253 -23.36 -7.71 18.93
CA MET A 253 -22.50 -8.85 19.27
C MET A 253 -21.13 -8.70 18.62
N THR A 254 -20.15 -8.42 19.47
CA THR A 254 -18.75 -8.67 19.19
C THR A 254 -18.49 -10.17 19.39
N HIS A 255 -17.91 -10.84 18.39
CA HIS A 255 -17.69 -12.28 18.42
C HIS A 255 -16.20 -12.60 18.52
N GLU A 256 -15.77 -13.33 19.54
CA GLU A 256 -14.47 -14.01 19.52
C GLU A 256 -14.36 -14.91 18.28
N ALA A 257 -13.17 -14.99 17.69
CA ALA A 257 -12.88 -15.84 16.54
C ALA A 257 -12.69 -17.32 16.93
N THR A 258 -13.70 -17.92 17.56
CA THR A 258 -13.73 -19.37 17.82
C THR A 258 -14.18 -20.13 16.58
N GLU A 259 -13.72 -21.37 16.40
CA GLU A 259 -14.04 -22.22 15.25
C GLU A 259 -15.57 -22.34 15.01
N THR A 260 -16.34 -22.47 16.09
CA THR A 260 -17.82 -22.51 16.02
C THR A 260 -18.42 -21.20 15.50
N LYS A 261 -17.92 -20.04 15.97
CA LYS A 261 -18.41 -18.72 15.54
C LYS A 261 -17.98 -18.43 14.10
N ILE A 262 -16.75 -18.78 13.73
CA ILE A 262 -16.21 -18.70 12.35
C ILE A 262 -17.07 -19.53 11.38
N THR A 263 -17.38 -20.79 11.73
CA THR A 263 -18.20 -21.66 10.88
C THR A 263 -19.60 -21.08 10.64
N LYS A 264 -20.23 -20.54 11.68
CA LYS A 264 -21.54 -19.86 11.56
C LYS A 264 -21.44 -18.56 10.75
N ALA A 265 -20.36 -17.81 10.90
CA ALA A 265 -20.12 -16.60 10.11
C ALA A 265 -19.98 -16.92 8.63
N LYS A 266 -19.24 -17.98 8.27
CA LYS A 266 -19.13 -18.46 6.88
C LYS A 266 -20.49 -18.86 6.30
N GLN A 267 -21.33 -19.53 7.07
CA GLN A 267 -22.70 -19.85 6.65
C GLN A 267 -23.51 -18.58 6.36
N PHE A 268 -23.38 -17.54 7.20
CA PHE A 268 -24.00 -16.24 6.96
C PHE A 268 -23.46 -15.55 5.70
N ILE A 269 -22.14 -15.50 5.51
CA ILE A 269 -21.50 -14.98 4.29
C ILE A 269 -22.05 -15.68 3.04
N LYS A 270 -22.17 -17.00 3.06
CA LYS A 270 -22.73 -17.79 1.95
C LYS A 270 -24.19 -17.46 1.65
N SER A 271 -24.97 -17.10 2.66
CA SER A 271 -26.39 -16.75 2.52
C SER A 271 -26.63 -15.32 2.03
N MET A 272 -25.59 -14.51 1.87
CA MET A 272 -25.73 -13.14 1.36
C MET A 272 -26.21 -13.16 -0.09
N GLU A 273 -27.15 -12.27 -0.39
CA GLU A 273 -27.71 -12.06 -1.73
C GLU A 273 -27.63 -10.58 -2.11
N ALA A 274 -27.20 -10.31 -3.34
CA ALA A 274 -27.10 -8.95 -3.86
C ALA A 274 -28.49 -8.41 -4.23
N SER A 275 -28.95 -7.37 -3.54
CA SER A 275 -30.24 -6.75 -3.83
C SER A 275 -30.38 -5.34 -3.23
N GLY A 276 -31.29 -4.54 -3.79
CA GLY A 276 -31.62 -3.21 -3.28
C GLY A 276 -30.57 -2.15 -3.58
N GLY A 277 -30.67 -1.02 -2.87
CA GLY A 277 -29.77 0.13 -2.98
C GLY A 277 -28.56 0.03 -2.05
N THR A 278 -27.97 1.17 -1.72
CA THR A 278 -26.65 1.26 -1.06
C THR A 278 -26.68 2.33 0.04
N ASN A 279 -26.82 1.90 1.30
CA ASN A 279 -26.93 2.78 2.47
C ASN A 279 -25.60 2.95 3.22
N ILE A 280 -24.63 3.62 2.59
CA ILE A 280 -23.28 3.85 3.14
C ILE A 280 -23.35 4.57 4.50
N SER A 281 -24.17 5.61 4.61
CA SER A 281 -24.28 6.42 5.84
C SER A 281 -24.78 5.61 7.04
N GLY A 282 -25.77 4.74 6.84
CA GLY A 282 -26.30 3.86 7.86
C GLY A 282 -25.31 2.77 8.26
N ALA A 283 -24.61 2.19 7.27
CA ALA A 283 -23.62 1.14 7.48
C ALA A 283 -22.45 1.63 8.34
N LEU A 284 -21.86 2.78 7.98
CA LEU A 284 -20.77 3.40 8.76
C LEU A 284 -21.21 3.77 10.17
N ARG A 285 -22.41 4.33 10.34
CA ARG A 285 -22.95 4.65 11.67
C ARG A 285 -23.09 3.40 12.52
N LYS A 286 -23.66 2.33 11.98
CA LYS A 286 -23.83 1.06 12.69
C LYS A 286 -22.47 0.48 13.07
N ALA A 287 -21.50 0.47 12.15
CA ALA A 287 -20.14 -0.03 12.38
C ALA A 287 -19.42 0.73 13.49
N LEU A 288 -19.49 2.06 13.49
CA LEU A 288 -18.89 2.88 14.54
C LEU A 288 -19.61 2.71 15.88
N GLN A 289 -20.93 2.49 15.89
CA GLN A 289 -21.64 2.11 17.12
C GLN A 289 -21.18 0.74 17.67
N LEU A 290 -20.79 -0.22 16.81
CA LEU A 290 -20.18 -1.48 17.27
C LEU A 290 -18.80 -1.22 17.88
N ALA A 291 -17.97 -0.45 17.18
CA ALA A 291 -16.62 -0.11 17.61
C ALA A 291 -16.61 0.62 18.96
N ALA A 292 -17.59 1.50 19.20
CA ALA A 292 -17.71 2.25 20.46
C ALA A 292 -18.08 1.37 21.67
N LYS A 293 -18.76 0.24 21.47
CA LYS A 293 -19.27 -0.57 22.59
C LYS A 293 -18.19 -1.35 23.33
N GLN A 294 -17.10 -1.72 22.64
CA GLN A 294 -15.93 -2.41 23.21
C GLN A 294 -16.27 -3.55 24.19
N GLN A 295 -17.33 -4.32 23.91
CA GLN A 295 -17.77 -5.43 24.77
C GLN A 295 -16.96 -6.70 24.43
N TYR A 296 -15.84 -6.89 25.12
CA TYR A 296 -14.96 -8.05 24.97
C TYR A 296 -14.96 -8.87 26.26
N GLY A 297 -15.82 -9.89 26.36
CA GLY A 297 -15.70 -10.98 27.33
C GLY A 297 -15.74 -10.69 28.84
N PHE A 298 -15.75 -9.44 29.32
CA PHE A 298 -15.84 -9.13 30.75
C PHE A 298 -17.28 -8.85 31.19
N PRO A 299 -17.78 -9.48 32.28
CA PRO A 299 -19.12 -9.22 32.79
C PRO A 299 -19.23 -7.77 33.27
N GLU A 300 -20.39 -7.17 33.00
CA GLU A 300 -20.77 -5.80 33.37
C GLU A 300 -20.29 -5.42 34.78
N LYS A 301 -19.22 -4.62 34.85
CA LYS A 301 -19.17 -3.58 35.88
C LYS A 301 -19.75 -2.32 35.24
N MET A 302 -21.05 -2.16 35.42
CA MET A 302 -21.70 -0.86 35.22
C MET A 302 -20.92 0.20 35.99
N GLY A 303 -20.49 1.24 35.29
CA GLY A 303 -20.30 2.54 35.93
C GLY A 303 -18.87 3.00 36.16
N GLU A 304 -17.93 2.79 35.23
CA GLU A 304 -16.76 3.66 35.14
C GLU A 304 -16.46 3.97 33.67
N ASN A 305 -16.16 5.24 33.37
CA ASN A 305 -15.80 5.71 32.05
C ASN A 305 -14.67 4.82 31.49
N LEU A 306 -14.99 4.02 30.47
CA LEU A 306 -14.02 3.20 29.75
C LEU A 306 -13.08 4.16 29.00
N ASN A 307 -11.98 4.52 29.66
CA ASN A 307 -10.88 5.20 29.00
C ASN A 307 -10.35 4.28 27.89
N LEU A 308 -10.30 4.83 26.67
CA LEU A 308 -9.58 4.28 25.53
C LEU A 308 -8.16 3.90 25.99
N GLY A 309 -7.80 2.61 25.94
CA GLY A 309 -6.48 2.14 26.36
C GLY A 309 -6.44 1.33 27.66
N SER A 310 -7.57 0.82 28.15
CA SER A 310 -7.56 -0.20 29.20
C SER A 310 -6.76 -1.42 28.73
N GLN A 311 -5.66 -1.70 29.42
CA GLN A 311 -4.68 -2.78 29.20
C GLN A 311 -5.30 -4.05 28.61
N GLY A 312 -4.82 -4.50 27.44
CA GLY A 312 -5.21 -5.78 26.84
C GLY A 312 -6.57 -5.85 26.11
N GLN A 313 -7.29 -4.73 25.94
CA GLN A 313 -8.52 -4.72 25.15
C GLN A 313 -8.23 -4.70 23.63
N PRO A 314 -8.91 -5.53 22.81
CA PRO A 314 -8.76 -5.50 21.35
C PRO A 314 -9.05 -4.12 20.76
N GLN A 315 -8.17 -3.63 19.88
CA GLN A 315 -8.42 -2.36 19.19
C GLN A 315 -9.42 -2.56 18.03
N PRO A 316 -10.46 -1.72 17.92
CA PRO A 316 -11.42 -1.80 16.83
C PRO A 316 -10.83 -1.26 15.53
N MET A 317 -11.11 -1.94 14.42
CA MET A 317 -10.80 -1.49 13.07
C MET A 317 -11.92 -1.88 12.11
N LEU A 318 -12.18 -1.04 11.11
CA LEU A 318 -13.26 -1.22 10.14
C LEU A 318 -12.67 -1.53 8.77
N VAL A 319 -13.21 -2.56 8.11
CA VAL A 319 -13.00 -2.83 6.69
C VAL A 319 -14.33 -2.58 5.97
N PHE A 320 -14.40 -1.46 5.26
CA PHE A 320 -15.57 -1.00 4.53
C PHE A 320 -15.42 -1.29 3.04
N LEU A 321 -16.24 -2.18 2.49
CA LEU A 321 -16.20 -2.56 1.08
C LEU A 321 -17.49 -2.15 0.38
N THR A 322 -17.38 -1.52 -0.79
CA THR A 322 -18.50 -1.18 -1.67
C THR A 322 -18.06 -1.17 -3.13
N ASP A 323 -18.98 -1.50 -4.04
CA ASP A 323 -18.76 -1.38 -5.48
C ASP A 323 -19.42 -0.14 -6.10
N GLY A 324 -20.02 0.73 -5.29
CA GLY A 324 -20.87 1.80 -5.80
C GLY A 324 -20.84 3.08 -4.97
N ILE A 325 -21.92 3.85 -5.16
CA ILE A 325 -22.17 5.13 -4.45
C ILE A 325 -23.40 4.99 -3.58
N ALA A 326 -23.58 5.91 -2.63
CA ALA A 326 -24.78 5.96 -1.80
C ALA A 326 -26.02 6.22 -2.67
N THR A 327 -27.04 5.36 -2.53
CA THR A 327 -28.35 5.49 -3.20
C THR A 327 -29.51 5.46 -2.21
N VAL A 328 -29.23 5.15 -0.94
CA VAL A 328 -30.21 5.10 0.16
C VAL A 328 -29.63 5.83 1.37
N GLY A 329 -30.49 6.49 2.15
CA GLY A 329 -30.07 7.27 3.32
C GLY A 329 -29.49 8.62 2.92
N GLU A 330 -28.42 9.07 3.59
CA GLU A 330 -27.70 10.28 3.19
C GLU A 330 -26.88 10.00 1.93
N LEU A 331 -27.05 10.83 0.90
CA LEU A 331 -26.46 10.68 -0.42
C LEU A 331 -25.26 11.62 -0.63
N LEU A 332 -25.21 12.72 0.12
CA LEU A 332 -24.15 13.71 0.00
C LEU A 332 -22.87 13.19 0.66
N THR A 333 -21.90 12.81 -0.16
CA THR A 333 -20.57 12.34 0.28
C THR A 333 -19.94 13.21 1.36
N SER A 334 -20.06 14.55 1.26
CA SER A 334 -19.53 15.48 2.27
C SER A 334 -20.18 15.31 3.66
N ARG A 335 -21.47 15.04 3.72
CA ARG A 335 -22.20 14.79 4.98
C ARG A 335 -21.88 13.42 5.54
N ILE A 336 -21.75 12.40 4.68
CA ILE A 336 -21.31 11.06 5.10
C ILE A 336 -19.90 11.14 5.72
N LEU A 337 -18.97 11.85 5.07
CA LEU A 337 -17.62 12.06 5.58
C LEU A 337 -17.65 12.76 6.95
N ALA A 338 -18.42 13.84 7.08
CA ALA A 338 -18.56 14.59 8.33
C ALA A 338 -19.17 13.73 9.45
N GLN A 339 -20.21 12.94 9.14
CA GLN A 339 -20.83 12.01 10.09
C GLN A 339 -19.84 10.95 10.58
N ALA A 340 -19.12 10.31 9.66
CA ALA A 340 -18.14 9.29 10.02
C ALA A 340 -17.03 9.88 10.92
N ARG A 341 -16.51 11.06 10.56
CA ARG A 341 -15.50 11.76 11.35
C ARG A 341 -16.01 12.12 12.76
N ALA A 342 -17.24 12.62 12.86
CA ALA A 342 -17.82 13.00 14.15
C ALA A 342 -18.09 11.79 15.05
N LEU A 343 -18.55 10.66 14.48
CA LEU A 343 -18.79 9.44 15.25
C LEU A 343 -17.50 8.74 15.67
N ASN A 344 -16.41 8.91 14.90
CA ASN A 344 -15.14 8.24 15.14
C ASN A 344 -14.16 9.08 15.96
N SER A 345 -14.50 10.32 16.36
CA SER A 345 -13.55 11.24 17.03
C SER A 345 -13.05 10.70 18.36
N GLU A 346 -13.94 10.08 19.14
CA GLU A 346 -13.60 9.45 20.42
C GLU A 346 -13.13 8.01 20.24
N ILE A 347 -13.68 7.29 19.26
CA ILE A 347 -13.37 5.87 19.05
C ILE A 347 -11.96 5.70 18.50
N GLY A 348 -11.55 6.56 17.57
CA GLY A 348 -10.27 6.51 16.90
C GLY A 348 -10.06 5.26 16.04
N ALA A 349 -11.11 4.54 15.62
CA ALA A 349 -10.95 3.29 14.87
C ALA A 349 -10.46 3.57 13.43
N PRO A 350 -9.42 2.87 12.95
CA PRO A 350 -9.02 2.92 11.54
C PRO A 350 -10.16 2.45 10.62
N ILE A 351 -10.47 3.22 9.56
CA ILE A 351 -11.47 2.82 8.55
C ILE A 351 -10.80 2.57 7.20
N PHE A 352 -10.50 1.31 6.91
CA PHE A 352 -9.98 0.89 5.62
C PHE A 352 -11.12 0.78 4.61
N SER A 353 -10.95 1.39 3.44
CA SER A 353 -11.99 1.35 2.39
C SER A 353 -11.54 0.56 1.17
N LEU A 354 -12.36 -0.40 0.74
CA LEU A 354 -12.14 -1.22 -0.45
C LEU A 354 -13.15 -0.82 -1.53
N ALA A 355 -12.65 -0.19 -2.59
CA ALA A 355 -13.42 0.23 -3.74
C ALA A 355 -13.43 -0.92 -4.77
N PHE A 356 -14.51 -1.69 -4.82
CA PHE A 356 -14.59 -2.85 -5.72
C PHE A 356 -15.12 -2.42 -7.08
N GLY A 357 -14.26 -2.42 -8.10
CA GLY A 357 -14.64 -2.04 -9.44
C GLY A 357 -14.64 -0.53 -9.68
N ASP A 358 -14.99 -0.17 -10.91
CA ASP A 358 -14.86 1.22 -11.38
C ASP A 358 -16.05 2.12 -11.01
N ALA A 359 -17.19 1.51 -10.66
CA ALA A 359 -18.38 2.23 -10.23
C ALA A 359 -18.24 2.82 -8.80
N ALA A 360 -17.34 2.28 -7.99
CA ALA A 360 -17.07 2.77 -6.65
C ALA A 360 -16.39 4.16 -6.69
N ASN A 361 -16.88 5.11 -5.89
CA ASN A 361 -16.27 6.44 -5.80
C ASN A 361 -14.98 6.40 -4.97
N PHE A 362 -13.88 6.00 -5.61
CA PHE A 362 -12.57 5.88 -4.94
C PHE A 362 -12.09 7.19 -4.31
N ARG A 363 -12.40 8.36 -4.90
CA ARG A 363 -12.01 9.66 -4.31
C ARG A 363 -12.72 9.89 -2.98
N PHE A 364 -13.99 9.54 -2.87
CA PHE A 364 -14.75 9.60 -1.62
C PHE A 364 -14.18 8.61 -0.59
N LEU A 365 -13.97 7.36 -0.99
CA LEU A 365 -13.46 6.30 -0.11
C LEU A 365 -12.04 6.60 0.40
N LYS A 366 -11.17 7.14 -0.47
CA LYS A 366 -9.84 7.61 -0.07
C LYS A 366 -9.91 8.72 0.97
N LYS A 367 -10.83 9.68 0.83
CA LYS A 367 -11.05 10.72 1.86
C LYS A 367 -11.60 10.13 3.15
N LEU A 368 -12.52 9.17 3.07
CA LEU A 368 -13.10 8.49 4.23
C LEU A 368 -12.03 7.79 5.07
N SER A 369 -11.09 7.08 4.43
CA SER A 369 -10.00 6.41 5.13
C SER A 369 -8.95 7.38 5.67
N LEU A 370 -8.52 8.36 4.88
CA LEU A 370 -7.50 9.32 5.30
C LEU A 370 -7.93 10.17 6.51
N GLN A 371 -9.21 10.54 6.59
CA GLN A 371 -9.72 11.28 7.75
C GLN A 371 -9.94 10.40 9.00
N ASN A 372 -9.82 9.06 8.86
CA ASN A 372 -10.04 8.06 9.90
C ASN A 372 -8.85 7.08 9.95
N HIS A 373 -7.63 7.62 9.99
CA HIS A 373 -6.41 6.90 10.37
C HIS A 373 -6.00 5.70 9.50
N ALA A 374 -6.52 5.59 8.27
CA ALA A 374 -6.32 4.42 7.42
C ALA A 374 -6.16 4.81 5.93
N PHE A 375 -6.05 3.80 5.06
CA PHE A 375 -5.97 3.98 3.61
C PHE A 375 -7.10 3.27 2.87
N ALA A 376 -7.28 3.63 1.59
CA ALA A 376 -8.24 3.00 0.70
C ALA A 376 -7.52 2.25 -0.43
N ARG A 377 -8.08 1.14 -0.88
CA ARG A 377 -7.56 0.31 -1.96
C ARG A 377 -8.62 0.08 -3.04
N LYS A 378 -8.20 0.08 -4.30
CA LYS A 378 -9.03 -0.39 -5.41
C LYS A 378 -8.92 -1.90 -5.51
N ILE A 379 -10.05 -2.57 -5.71
CA ILE A 379 -10.14 -3.99 -6.02
C ILE A 379 -10.67 -4.08 -7.44
N TYR A 380 -9.87 -4.62 -8.35
CA TYR A 380 -10.22 -4.68 -9.76
C TYR A 380 -11.12 -5.88 -10.04
N GLU A 381 -12.16 -5.68 -10.86
CA GLU A 381 -13.11 -6.72 -11.29
C GLU A 381 -12.47 -7.70 -12.27
N ALA A 382 -11.59 -8.56 -11.76
CA ALA A 382 -10.88 -9.60 -12.51
C ALA A 382 -10.95 -10.94 -11.77
N SER A 383 -10.51 -12.03 -12.39
CA SER A 383 -10.57 -13.39 -11.80
C SER A 383 -9.82 -13.52 -10.47
N ASP A 384 -8.86 -12.64 -10.20
CA ASP A 384 -8.03 -12.59 -9.00
C ASP A 384 -8.57 -11.68 -7.89
N ALA A 385 -9.77 -11.08 -8.01
CA ALA A 385 -10.25 -10.11 -7.02
C ALA A 385 -10.35 -10.68 -5.59
N ALA A 386 -10.67 -11.98 -5.46
CA ALA A 386 -10.67 -12.65 -4.17
C ALA A 386 -9.27 -12.66 -3.52
N LEU A 387 -8.22 -12.87 -4.33
CA LEU A 387 -6.83 -12.78 -3.87
C LEU A 387 -6.45 -11.33 -3.53
N GLN A 388 -6.88 -10.34 -4.31
CA GLN A 388 -6.64 -8.92 -4.00
C GLN A 388 -7.22 -8.53 -2.63
N LEU A 389 -8.43 -9.02 -2.30
CA LEU A 389 -9.07 -8.82 -1.00
C LEU A 389 -8.32 -9.52 0.13
N GLN A 390 -7.86 -10.75 -0.10
CA GLN A 390 -7.08 -11.50 0.87
C GLN A 390 -5.71 -10.85 1.14
N SER A 391 -5.00 -10.43 0.09
CA SER A 391 -3.72 -9.72 0.20
C SER A 391 -3.87 -8.41 0.96
N PHE A 392 -4.97 -7.68 0.75
CA PHE A 392 -5.29 -6.51 1.56
C PHE A 392 -5.45 -6.86 3.04
N TYR A 393 -6.20 -7.91 3.37
CA TYR A 393 -6.37 -8.31 4.76
C TYR A 393 -5.02 -8.69 5.39
N ASN A 394 -4.19 -9.45 4.69
CA ASN A 394 -2.88 -9.88 5.20
C ASN A 394 -2.00 -8.68 5.63
N GLU A 395 -2.07 -7.57 4.90
CA GLU A 395 -1.31 -6.34 5.21
C GLU A 395 -1.74 -5.67 6.52
N ILE A 396 -3.01 -5.81 6.90
CA ILE A 396 -3.56 -5.21 8.13
C ILE A 396 -3.80 -6.25 9.24
N ALA A 397 -3.56 -7.52 8.96
CA ALA A 397 -3.92 -8.64 9.85
C ALA A 397 -3.15 -8.62 11.17
N SER A 398 -1.96 -8.02 11.18
CA SER A 398 -1.01 -8.08 12.28
C SER A 398 -0.70 -6.70 12.86
N PRO A 399 -1.63 -6.03 13.55
CA PRO A 399 -1.30 -4.78 14.25
C PRO A 399 -0.29 -5.05 15.37
N LEU A 400 0.84 -4.36 15.35
CA LEU A 400 1.91 -4.52 16.36
C LEU A 400 1.96 -3.34 17.32
N LEU A 401 1.81 -2.12 16.81
CA LEU A 401 1.91 -0.89 17.60
C LEU A 401 0.80 0.10 17.25
N ALA A 402 0.40 0.90 18.22
CA ALA A 402 -0.52 2.03 18.06
C ALA A 402 0.15 3.35 18.48
N ASN A 403 -0.35 4.46 17.94
CA ASN A 403 0.09 5.83 18.26
C ASN A 403 1.61 6.01 18.18
N VAL A 404 2.21 5.57 17.07
CA VAL A 404 3.65 5.67 16.80
C VAL A 404 3.99 7.13 16.50
N SER A 405 4.78 7.76 17.36
CA SER A 405 5.15 9.17 17.26
C SER A 405 6.66 9.33 17.24
N PHE A 406 7.16 10.07 16.26
CA PHE A 406 8.57 10.37 16.07
C PHE A 406 8.87 11.78 16.56
N THR A 407 9.84 11.87 17.44
CA THR A 407 10.36 13.14 17.97
C THR A 407 11.84 13.25 17.66
N TYR A 408 12.28 14.47 17.38
CA TYR A 408 13.66 14.82 17.03
C TYR A 408 14.03 16.06 17.80
N LEU A 409 15.32 16.26 18.12
CA LEU A 409 15.78 17.46 18.82
C LEU A 409 15.56 18.71 17.96
N ASP A 410 14.90 19.71 18.55
CA ASP A 410 14.57 21.00 17.92
C ASP A 410 15.79 21.72 17.32
N SER A 411 16.95 21.59 17.96
CA SER A 411 18.20 22.21 17.51
C SER A 411 18.86 21.48 16.34
N LYS A 412 18.39 20.26 16.02
CA LYS A 412 19.00 19.36 15.03
C LYS A 412 18.20 19.23 13.74
N VAL A 413 16.87 19.35 13.81
CA VAL A 413 15.99 19.13 12.67
C VAL A 413 15.13 20.37 12.38
N ASP A 414 14.99 20.71 11.10
CA ASP A 414 13.98 21.67 10.64
C ASP A 414 12.58 21.03 10.74
N LYS A 415 11.85 21.33 11.82
CA LYS A 415 10.51 20.78 12.08
C LYS A 415 9.49 21.02 10.97
N VAL A 416 9.64 22.10 10.21
CA VAL A 416 8.69 22.45 9.12
C VAL A 416 8.90 21.54 7.91
N SER A 417 10.10 20.96 7.78
CA SER A 417 10.45 20.06 6.68
C SER A 417 10.06 18.60 6.91
N LEU A 418 9.65 18.24 8.13
CA LEU A 418 9.28 16.87 8.48
C LEU A 418 8.08 16.38 7.67
N THR A 419 8.19 15.18 7.13
CA THR A 419 7.02 14.43 6.65
C THR A 419 6.13 14.03 7.83
N THR A 420 5.03 13.32 7.56
CA THR A 420 4.21 12.73 8.62
C THR A 420 5.08 11.98 9.62
N ASN A 421 5.00 12.39 10.88
CA ASN A 421 5.81 11.87 11.99
C ASN A 421 4.94 11.33 13.13
N HIS A 422 3.64 11.19 12.90
CA HIS A 422 2.68 10.57 13.80
C HIS A 422 1.78 9.60 13.02
N PHE A 423 1.77 8.35 13.44
CA PHE A 423 1.07 7.26 12.78
C PHE A 423 0.18 6.55 13.79
N HIS A 424 -1.09 6.37 13.44
CA HIS A 424 -2.05 5.78 14.35
C HIS A 424 -1.81 4.29 14.62
N SER A 425 -1.35 3.54 13.62
CA SER A 425 -1.05 2.11 13.73
C SER A 425 0.16 1.72 12.91
N TYR A 426 0.82 0.66 13.33
CA TYR A 426 1.89 -0.03 12.60
C TYR A 426 1.57 -1.52 12.53
N TYR A 427 1.69 -2.09 11.33
CA TYR A 427 1.35 -3.48 11.03
C TYR A 427 2.61 -4.28 10.72
N GLY A 428 2.64 -5.54 11.13
CA GLY A 428 3.76 -6.44 10.92
C GLY A 428 4.07 -6.63 9.44
N GLY A 429 5.35 -6.61 9.09
CA GLY A 429 5.81 -6.69 7.70
C GLY A 429 5.69 -5.38 6.91
N SER A 430 5.25 -4.29 7.54
CA SER A 430 5.29 -2.95 6.94
C SER A 430 6.54 -2.17 7.37
N GLU A 431 6.66 -0.93 6.92
CA GLU A 431 7.68 0.02 7.36
C GLU A 431 7.09 1.44 7.42
N ILE A 432 7.49 2.20 8.43
CA ILE A 432 7.23 3.64 8.53
C ILE A 432 8.50 4.38 8.11
N ILE A 433 8.34 5.38 7.25
CA ILE A 433 9.44 6.24 6.78
C ILE A 433 9.12 7.68 7.17
N VAL A 434 10.03 8.32 7.89
CA VAL A 434 9.97 9.75 8.22
C VAL A 434 11.20 10.44 7.65
N ALA A 435 10.99 11.46 6.82
CA ALA A 435 12.07 12.23 6.22
C ALA A 435 12.00 13.70 6.64
N GLY A 436 13.14 14.38 6.60
CA GLY A 436 13.24 15.81 6.88
C GLY A 436 14.61 16.39 6.54
N LYS A 437 14.77 17.68 6.81
CA LYS A 437 16.02 18.43 6.68
C LYS A 437 16.68 18.60 8.03
N VAL A 438 18.00 18.48 8.05
CA VAL A 438 18.84 18.86 9.18
C VAL A 438 18.89 20.40 9.28
N SER A 439 18.94 20.92 10.50
CA SER A 439 19.04 22.36 10.76
C SER A 439 20.24 22.98 10.03
N SER A 440 20.07 24.19 9.52
CA SER A 440 21.14 24.94 8.84
C SER A 440 22.38 25.17 9.70
N SER A 441 22.24 25.20 11.03
CA SER A 441 23.36 25.32 11.97
C SER A 441 24.28 24.09 11.98
N ASN A 442 23.80 22.95 11.49
CA ASN A 442 24.51 21.68 11.57
C ASN A 442 24.80 21.08 10.18
N LYS A 443 24.57 21.86 9.12
CA LYS A 443 24.91 21.46 7.74
C LYS A 443 26.42 21.19 7.65
N GLY A 444 26.77 19.94 7.37
CA GLY A 444 28.17 19.48 7.23
C GLY A 444 28.66 18.55 8.35
N GLN A 445 27.87 18.35 9.42
CA GLN A 445 28.16 17.33 10.42
C GLN A 445 27.51 16.00 9.99
N GLN A 446 28.29 15.13 9.36
CA GLN A 446 27.80 13.82 8.86
C GLN A 446 27.47 12.82 9.97
N ASP A 447 28.00 13.03 11.19
CA ASP A 447 27.88 12.11 12.33
C ASP A 447 27.01 12.65 13.47
N GLU A 448 26.06 13.55 13.17
CA GLU A 448 25.26 14.21 14.20
C GLU A 448 24.11 13.31 14.68
N ASP A 449 24.08 13.01 15.99
CA ASP A 449 22.90 12.43 16.63
C ASP A 449 21.73 13.42 16.58
N LEU A 450 20.68 13.05 15.83
CA LEU A 450 19.44 13.83 15.73
C LEU A 450 18.62 13.81 17.02
N GLY A 451 19.02 12.99 18.01
CA GLY A 451 18.30 12.73 19.24
C GLY A 451 16.89 12.22 18.96
N ALA A 452 16.78 11.29 18.01
CA ALA A 452 15.51 10.74 17.58
C ALA A 452 14.96 9.77 18.63
N GLN A 453 13.70 9.96 19.00
CA GLN A 453 12.97 9.08 19.90
C GLN A 453 11.64 8.70 19.26
N VAL A 454 11.31 7.41 19.33
CA VAL A 454 10.02 6.89 18.87
C VAL A 454 9.24 6.37 20.06
N TYR A 455 8.05 6.95 20.23
CA TYR A 455 7.07 6.56 21.23
C TYR A 455 6.00 5.71 20.56
N ALA A 456 5.73 4.52 21.09
CA ALA A 456 4.67 3.65 20.58
C ALA A 456 4.00 2.86 21.69
N TRP A 457 2.71 2.55 21.51
CA TRP A 457 1.94 1.71 22.42
C TRP A 457 1.85 0.28 21.90
N ASN A 458 2.26 -0.70 22.70
CA ASN A 458 2.22 -2.12 22.33
C ASN A 458 1.07 -2.90 22.98
N GLY A 459 0.03 -2.22 23.50
CA GLY A 459 -1.08 -2.85 24.20
C GLY A 459 -0.90 -3.03 25.70
N VAL A 460 0.35 -3.03 26.19
CA VAL A 460 0.72 -3.25 27.60
C VAL A 460 1.49 -2.08 28.20
N GLU A 461 2.43 -1.51 27.45
CA GLU A 461 3.26 -0.40 27.91
C GLU A 461 3.62 0.53 26.75
N HIS A 462 4.05 1.74 27.10
CA HIS A 462 4.74 2.60 26.15
C HIS A 462 6.16 2.07 25.98
N LYS A 463 6.51 1.63 24.76
CA LYS A 463 7.87 1.25 24.42
C LYS A 463 8.58 2.51 23.93
N ASP A 464 9.53 2.99 24.73
CA ASP A 464 10.51 3.98 24.29
C ASP A 464 11.59 3.26 23.50
N VAL A 465 11.64 3.49 22.19
CA VAL A 465 12.76 3.00 21.37
C VAL A 465 13.71 4.15 21.14
N LEU A 466 14.86 4.08 21.81
CA LEU A 466 16.01 4.97 21.59
C LEU A 466 16.81 4.44 20.39
N TYR A 467 16.85 5.23 19.33
CA TYR A 467 17.65 4.92 18.15
C TYR A 467 19.06 5.42 18.34
N LYS A 468 20.04 4.56 18.01
CA LYS A 468 21.38 5.03 17.69
C LYS A 468 21.48 5.12 16.17
N PRO A 469 21.80 6.28 15.58
CA PRO A 469 21.97 6.40 14.14
C PRO A 469 23.04 5.42 13.65
N LEU A 470 22.72 4.69 12.57
CA LEU A 470 23.67 3.89 11.81
C LEU A 470 24.16 4.77 10.64
N PHE A 471 25.38 5.29 10.78
CA PHE A 471 25.96 6.22 9.82
C PHE A 471 26.60 5.45 8.66
N THR A 472 26.16 5.72 7.43
CA THR A 472 26.92 5.35 6.24
C THR A 472 27.81 6.53 5.84
N SER A 473 29.08 6.49 6.27
CA SER A 473 30.08 7.38 5.69
C SER A 473 30.25 7.00 4.22
N THR A 474 29.68 7.77 3.30
CA THR A 474 30.03 7.68 1.88
C THR A 474 31.36 8.39 1.64
N ASN A 475 32.42 8.00 2.35
CA ASN A 475 33.79 8.23 1.91
C ASN A 475 34.22 7.05 1.05
N ASN A 476 33.71 7.00 -0.18
CA ASN A 476 34.39 6.26 -1.25
C ASN A 476 35.01 7.27 -2.23
N PRO A 477 36.33 7.54 -2.16
CA PRO A 477 37.00 8.49 -3.04
C PRO A 477 37.05 8.07 -4.52
N ARG A 478 36.47 6.92 -4.92
CA ARG A 478 36.64 6.36 -6.27
C ARG A 478 35.59 6.73 -7.32
N ASN A 479 34.56 7.52 -7.01
CA ASN A 479 33.64 8.04 -8.04
C ASN A 479 33.81 9.54 -8.34
N LYS A 480 35.03 10.07 -8.17
CA LYS A 480 35.48 11.30 -8.84
C LYS A 480 36.24 10.99 -10.14
N HIS A 481 35.72 10.11 -10.98
CA HIS A 481 36.21 9.98 -12.36
C HIS A 481 35.04 10.10 -13.34
N THR A 482 34.84 11.35 -13.79
CA THR A 482 34.48 11.69 -15.18
C THR A 482 33.31 10.91 -15.80
N MET A 483 32.13 11.53 -15.82
CA MET A 483 31.33 11.55 -17.05
C MET A 483 32.13 12.31 -18.11
N LYS A 484 33.13 11.65 -18.71
CA LYS A 484 33.66 12.05 -20.01
C LYS A 484 32.98 11.17 -21.04
N THR A 485 32.25 11.85 -21.92
CA THR A 485 31.80 11.42 -23.23
C THR A 485 32.81 10.46 -23.88
N ALA A 486 32.48 9.18 -23.96
CA ALA A 486 33.22 8.24 -24.79
C ALA A 486 32.52 8.18 -26.16
N VAL A 487 32.85 9.13 -27.02
CA VAL A 487 32.72 8.97 -28.47
C VAL A 487 33.90 8.11 -28.90
N GLN A 488 33.66 6.83 -29.17
CA GLN A 488 34.65 5.99 -29.86
C GLN A 488 34.35 6.02 -31.35
N ARG A 489 35.03 6.92 -32.07
CA ARG A 489 35.21 6.83 -33.52
C ARG A 489 36.12 5.64 -33.80
N GLN A 490 35.67 4.70 -34.61
CA GLN A 490 36.56 3.93 -35.47
C GLN A 490 36.17 4.18 -36.94
N ARG A 491 37.15 4.66 -37.68
CA ARG A 491 37.29 4.69 -39.15
C ARG A 491 38.74 4.24 -39.42
N PRO A 492 39.08 3.67 -40.58
CA PRO A 492 38.75 4.20 -41.91
C PRO A 492 37.35 3.88 -42.42
#